data_AF-A0A433V7E8-F1
#
_entry.id   AF-A0A433V7E8-F1
#
_cell.length_a   1.000
_cell.length_b   1.000
_cell.length_c   1.000
_cell.angle_alpha   90.00
_cell.angle_beta   90.00
_cell.angle_gamma   90.00
#
_symmetry.space_group_name_H-M   'P 1'
#
loop_
_entity.id
_entity.type
_entity.pdbx_description
1 polymer ?
#
loop_
_entity_poly.entity_id
_entity_poly.type
_entity_poly.pdbx_seq_one_letter_code
_entity_poly.pdbx_strand_id
1 'polypeptide(L)'
;MKLEYACSINQRCILMVRAEAGAIAHPNLGEEIYTAWVETMDLASPNHVDLNDWIDVLTVKYQVSPISLRALFEAIRLIINWYGQA
;
A
#
# COMPACT_ATOMS: atom_id res chain seq x y z
N MET A 1 8.34 -6.09 18.23
CA MET A 1 7.40 -5.03 17.85
C MET A 1 6.05 -5.33 18.49
N LYS A 2 5.54 -4.49 19.40
CA LYS A 2 4.26 -4.75 20.10
C LYS A 2 3.11 -4.74 19.08
N LEU A 3 2.19 -5.70 19.18
CA LEU A 3 0.99 -5.86 18.32
C LEU A 3 0.21 -4.55 18.10
N GLU A 4 0.14 -3.70 19.12
CA GLU A 4 -0.52 -2.39 19.08
C GLU A 4 0.14 -1.43 18.06
N TYR A 5 1.47 -1.52 17.91
CA TYR A 5 2.23 -0.71 16.96
C TYR A 5 1.94 -1.12 15.51
N ALA A 6 1.95 -2.43 15.23
CA ALA A 6 1.59 -2.97 13.92
C ALA A 6 0.14 -2.62 13.53
N CYS A 7 -0.79 -2.68 14.48
CA CYS A 7 -2.19 -2.30 14.26
C CYS A 7 -2.33 -0.81 13.89
N SER A 8 -1.59 0.08 14.58
CA SER A 8 -1.61 1.52 14.28
C SER A 8 -1.00 1.87 12.91
N ILE A 9 0.04 1.14 12.48
CA ILE A 9 0.68 1.30 11.17
C ILE A 9 -0.30 0.87 10.07
N ASN A 10 -0.94 -0.28 10.24
CA ASN A 10 -1.92 -0.81 9.29
C ASN A 10 -3.10 0.16 9.09
N GLN A 11 -3.64 0.72 10.17
CA GLN A 11 -4.73 1.69 10.10
C GLN A 11 -4.33 2.98 9.38
N ARG A 12 -3.10 3.49 9.62
CA ARG A 12 -2.59 4.69 8.94
C ARG A 12 -2.37 4.46 7.45
N CYS A 13 -1.79 3.33 7.07
CA CYS A 13 -1.61 2.95 5.66
C CYS A 13 -2.98 2.88 4.96
N ILE A 14 -3.97 2.21 5.53
CA ILE A 14 -5.32 2.13 4.95
C ILE A 14 -5.94 3.53 4.77
N LEU A 15 -5.86 4.40 5.77
CA LEU A 15 -6.46 5.74 5.70
C LEU A 15 -5.80 6.63 4.64
N MET A 16 -4.47 6.60 4.52
CA MET A 16 -3.77 7.42 3.53
C MET A 16 -4.06 6.94 2.11
N VAL A 17 -3.99 5.63 1.87
CA VAL A 17 -4.24 5.07 0.55
C VAL A 17 -5.70 5.27 0.16
N ARG A 18 -6.65 5.14 1.10
CA ARG A 18 -8.06 5.49 0.83
C ARG A 18 -8.26 6.97 0.53
N ALA A 19 -7.55 7.87 1.21
CA ALA A 19 -7.63 9.30 0.93
C ALA A 19 -7.10 9.64 -0.47
N GLU A 20 -5.95 9.08 -0.85
CA GLU A 20 -5.38 9.26 -2.18
C GLU A 20 -6.23 8.59 -3.28
N ALA A 21 -6.72 7.38 -3.03
CA ALA A 21 -7.66 6.71 -3.94
C ALA A 21 -8.99 7.48 -4.09
N GLY A 22 -9.47 8.10 -3.01
CA GLY A 22 -10.61 9.02 -3.04
C GLY A 22 -10.35 10.26 -3.89
N ALA A 23 -9.12 10.79 -3.89
CA ALA A 23 -8.71 11.87 -4.80
C ALA A 23 -8.69 11.43 -6.27
N ILE A 24 -8.43 10.14 -6.53
CA ILE A 24 -8.52 9.50 -7.86
C ILE A 24 -9.96 9.00 -8.13
N ALA A 25 -10.94 9.27 -7.26
CA ALA A 25 -12.35 8.85 -7.37
C ALA A 25 -12.63 7.33 -7.36
N HIS A 26 -11.74 6.52 -6.77
CA HIS A 26 -11.92 5.07 -6.65
C HIS A 26 -12.01 4.62 -5.18
N PRO A 27 -13.21 4.52 -4.59
CA PRO A 27 -13.38 4.27 -3.16
C PRO A 27 -12.79 2.94 -2.66
N ASN A 28 -12.71 1.93 -3.54
CA ASN A 28 -12.22 0.59 -3.19
C ASN A 28 -10.73 0.39 -3.49
N LEU A 29 -10.12 1.28 -4.28
CA LEU A 29 -8.74 1.12 -4.73
C LEU A 29 -7.77 1.08 -3.54
N GLY A 30 -8.01 1.88 -2.50
CA GLY A 30 -7.10 1.91 -1.36
C GLY A 30 -7.08 0.64 -0.51
N GLU A 31 -8.20 -0.08 -0.46
CA GLU A 31 -8.27 -1.37 0.23
C GLU A 31 -7.59 -2.48 -0.57
N GLU A 32 -7.71 -2.45 -1.90
CA GLU A 32 -7.04 -3.42 -2.76
C GLU A 32 -5.53 -3.19 -2.83
N ILE A 33 -5.06 -1.94 -2.86
CA ILE A 33 -3.63 -1.63 -2.74
C ILE A 33 -3.09 -2.14 -1.40
N TYR A 34 -3.81 -1.93 -0.30
CA TYR A 34 -3.38 -2.45 1.00
C TYR A 34 -3.35 -3.99 1.03
N THR A 35 -4.36 -4.65 0.45
CA THR A 35 -4.41 -6.11 0.35
C THR A 35 -3.24 -6.64 -0.47
N ALA A 36 -3.01 -6.09 -1.66
CA ALA A 36 -1.87 -6.39 -2.51
C ALA A 36 -0.54 -6.24 -1.76
N TRP A 37 -0.40 -5.16 -0.99
CA TRP A 37 0.78 -4.93 -0.17
C TRP A 37 0.97 -6.01 0.88
N VAL A 38 -0.04 -6.33 1.69
CA VAL A 38 0.05 -7.34 2.75
C VAL A 38 0.32 -8.73 2.20
N GLU A 39 -0.30 -9.10 1.08
CA GLU A 39 -0.13 -10.42 0.46
C GLU A 39 1.25 -10.61 -0.16
N THR A 40 1.88 -9.51 -0.62
CA THR A 40 3.16 -9.56 -1.33
C THR A 40 4.35 -9.26 -0.39
N MET A 41 4.12 -8.51 0.69
CA MET A 41 5.19 -8.07 1.57
C MET A 41 5.69 -9.21 2.46
N ASP A 42 6.96 -9.56 2.29
CA ASP A 42 7.70 -10.25 3.34
C ASP A 42 8.06 -9.25 4.45
N LEU A 43 7.46 -9.42 5.63
CA LEU A 43 7.75 -8.62 6.83
C LEU A 43 9.23 -8.67 7.24
N ALA A 44 9.96 -9.73 6.87
CA ALA A 44 11.40 -9.84 7.13
C ALA A 44 12.24 -9.02 6.12
N SER A 45 11.67 -8.66 4.96
CA SER A 45 12.36 -7.93 3.89
C SER A 45 11.40 -6.98 3.13
N PRO A 46 10.87 -5.93 3.79
CA PRO A 46 9.90 -4.99 3.19
C PRO A 46 10.46 -4.15 2.02
N ASN A 47 11.76 -4.27 1.72
CA ASN A 47 12.39 -3.64 0.56
C ASN A 47 12.44 -4.54 -0.68
N HIS A 48 12.07 -5.82 -0.57
CA HIS A 48 12.06 -6.80 -1.66
C HIS A 48 10.63 -7.23 -1.99
N VAL A 49 9.74 -6.27 -2.21
CA VAL A 49 8.34 -6.53 -2.60
C VAL A 49 8.19 -6.33 -4.10
N ASP A 50 7.74 -7.37 -4.82
CA ASP A 50 7.43 -7.28 -6.26
C ASP A 50 5.92 -7.11 -6.49
N LEU A 51 5.51 -5.89 -6.83
CA LEU A 51 4.10 -5.51 -7.00
C LEU A 51 3.68 -5.37 -8.46
N ASN A 52 4.52 -5.79 -9.42
CA ASN A 52 4.25 -5.52 -10.84
C ASN A 52 2.92 -6.13 -11.30
N ASP A 53 2.63 -7.39 -10.93
CA ASP A 53 1.38 -8.07 -11.28
C ASP A 53 0.16 -7.34 -10.70
N TRP A 54 0.27 -6.87 -9.45
CA TRP A 54 -0.78 -6.09 -8.80
C TRP A 54 -1.01 -4.74 -9.45
N ILE A 55 0.07 -4.05 -9.84
CA ILE A 55 -0.01 -2.77 -10.55
C ILE A 55 -0.75 -2.95 -11.87
N ASP A 56 -0.43 -4.00 -12.64
CA ASP A 56 -1.09 -4.26 -13.92
C ASP A 56 -2.58 -4.55 -13.74
N VAL A 57 -2.93 -5.40 -12.77
CA VAL A 57 -4.33 -5.72 -12.43
C VAL A 57 -5.09 -4.45 -12.02
N LEU A 58 -4.52 -3.64 -11.12
CA LEU A 58 -5.18 -2.43 -10.59
C LEU A 58 -5.28 -1.33 -11.65
N THR A 59 -4.29 -1.18 -12.53
CA THR A 59 -4.35 -0.26 -13.67
C THR A 59 -5.51 -0.61 -14.58
N VAL A 60 -5.68 -1.89 -14.95
CA VAL A 60 -6.78 -2.31 -15.82
C VAL A 60 -8.13 -2.14 -15.11
N LYS A 61 -8.23 -2.56 -13.86
CA LYS A 61 -9.48 -2.57 -13.09
C LYS A 61 -10.01 -1.17 -12.78
N TYR A 62 -9.11 -0.26 -12.39
CA TYR A 62 -9.47 1.09 -11.95
C TYR A 62 -9.19 2.16 -13.01
N GLN A 63 -8.58 1.81 -14.16
CA GLN A 63 -8.17 2.77 -15.20
C GLN A 63 -7.22 3.85 -14.65
N VAL A 64 -6.41 3.49 -13.66
CA VAL A 64 -5.43 4.37 -13.01
C VAL A 64 -4.05 4.15 -13.62
N SER A 65 -3.31 5.25 -13.83
CA SER A 65 -1.94 5.21 -14.32
C SER A 65 -1.05 4.31 -13.44
N PRO A 66 -0.25 3.40 -14.03
CA PRO A 66 0.72 2.59 -13.30
C PRO A 66 1.68 3.42 -12.43
N ILE A 67 2.00 4.65 -12.87
CA ILE A 67 2.88 5.57 -12.14
C ILE A 67 2.24 5.98 -10.80
N SER A 68 0.94 6.29 -10.81
CA SER A 68 0.21 6.67 -9.59
C SER A 68 0.11 5.50 -8.62
N LEU A 69 -0.13 4.29 -9.12
CA LEU A 69 -0.17 3.08 -8.29
C LEU A 69 1.20 2.77 -7.67
N ARG A 70 2.29 2.90 -8.45
CA ARG A 70 3.66 2.76 -7.92
C ARG A 70 3.93 3.77 -6.81
N ALA A 71 3.52 5.03 -6.99
CA ALA A 71 3.69 6.05 -5.97
C ALA A 71 2.93 5.72 -4.67
N LEU A 72 1.71 5.20 -4.79
CA LEU A 72 0.90 4.75 -3.65
C LEU A 72 1.56 3.60 -2.88
N PHE A 73 2.04 2.57 -3.59
CA PHE A 73 2.76 1.46 -2.98
C PHE A 73 4.07 1.90 -2.31
N GLU A 74 4.82 2.80 -2.93
CA GLU A 74 6.04 3.37 -2.34
C GLU A 74 5.76 4.20 -1.09
N ALA A 75 4.66 4.94 -1.07
CA ALA A 75 4.26 5.70 0.10
C ALA A 75 3.96 4.77 1.30
N ILE A 76 3.30 3.63 1.06
CA ILE A 76 3.09 2.58 2.08
C ILE A 76 4.43 2.03 2.57
N ARG A 77 5.34 1.69 1.65
CA ARG A 77 6.68 1.17 2.00
C ARG A 77 7.46 2.12 2.90
N LEU A 78 7.46 3.41 2.56
CA LEU A 78 8.16 4.44 3.34
C LEU A 78 7.59 4.58 4.75
N ILE A 79 6.26 4.52 4.90
CA ILE A 79 5.62 4.54 6.23
C ILE A 79 6.07 3.35 7.05
N ILE A 80 5.98 2.13 6.50
CA ILE A 80 6.35 0.91 7.21
C ILE A 80 7.82 0.94 7.62
N ASN A 81 8.71 1.34 6.72
CA ASN A 81 10.14 1.46 7.02
C ASN A 81 10.42 2.50 8.12
N TRP A 82 9.74 3.64 8.10
CA TRP A 82 9.92 4.68 9.12
C TRP A 82 9.53 4.20 10.51
N TYR A 83 8.46 3.40 10.63
CA TYR A 83 8.03 2.84 11.90
C TYR A 83 8.75 1.54 12.29
N GLY A 84 9.31 0.78 11.35
CA GLY A 84 10.12 -0.41 11.63
C GLY A 84 11.49 -0.09 12.25
N GLN A 85 11.94 1.16 12.11
CA GLN A 85 13.18 1.68 12.72
C GLN A 85 12.96 2.33 14.10
N ALA A 86 11.72 2.48 14.56
CA ALA A 86 11.35 3.07 15.85
C ALA A 86 11.12 2.00 16.93
#